data_AF-A0A8T3ZIJ0-F1
#
_entry.id   AF-A0A8T3ZIJ0-F1
#
_cell.length_a   1.000
_cell.length_b   1.000
_cell.length_c   1.000
_cell.angle_alpha   90.00
_cell.angle_beta   90.00
_cell.angle_gamma   90.00
#
_symmetry.space_group_name_H-M   'P 1'
#
loop_
_entity.id
_entity.type
_entity.pdbx_description
1 polymer ?
#
loop_
_entity_poly.entity_id
_entity_poly.type
_entity_poly.pdbx_seq_one_letter_code
_entity_poly.pdbx_strand_id
1 'polypeptide(L)' 'MKGTIKFFNEVKGFGFIIAEDGKQVFVHKSALGEGVTLHENDSVTFDVEQGDKGPKAVNVKKE' A
#
# COMPACT_ATOMS: atom_id res chain seq x y z
N MET A 1 2.22 -10.47 -0.23
CA MET A 1 2.60 -10.12 1.15
C MET A 1 1.42 -9.49 1.87
N LYS A 2 1.41 -9.56 3.21
CA LYS A 2 0.41 -8.90 4.06
C LYS A 2 1.03 -7.73 4.80
N GLY A 3 0.19 -6.78 5.19
CA GLY A 3 0.60 -5.65 6.00
C GLY A 3 -0.57 -4.74 6.34
N THR A 4 -0.25 -3.68 7.05
CA THR A 4 -1.23 -2.73 7.57
C THR A 4 -0.92 -1.33 7.05
N ILE A 5 -1.95 -0.60 6.63
CA ILE A 5 -1.82 0.79 6.22
C ILE A 5 -1.43 1.64 7.43
N LYS A 6 -0.21 2.18 7.40
CA LYS A 6 0.25 3.13 8.43
C LYS A 6 -0.23 4.55 8.16
N PHE A 7 -0.39 4.89 6.89
CA PHE A 7 -0.84 6.21 6.47
C PHE A 7 -1.28 6.14 5.02
N PHE A 8 -2.41 6.77 4.69
CA PHE A 8 -2.81 6.99 3.31
C PHE A 8 -3.42 8.37 3.18
N ASN A 9 -2.96 9.13 2.18
CA ASN A 9 -3.52 10.42 1.84
C ASN A 9 -4.36 10.27 0.58
N GLU A 10 -5.69 10.26 0.73
CA GLU A 10 -6.62 10.10 -0.38
C GLU A 10 -6.55 11.26 -1.38
N VAL A 11 -6.32 12.47 -0.87
CA VAL A 11 -6.23 13.70 -1.70
C VAL A 11 -5.00 13.63 -2.62
N LYS A 12 -3.85 13.22 -2.08
CA LYS A 12 -2.60 13.07 -2.85
C LYS A 12 -2.49 11.72 -3.57
N GLY A 13 -3.28 10.73 -3.16
CA GLY A 13 -3.32 9.38 -3.75
C GLY A 13 -2.12 8.50 -3.42
N PHE A 14 -1.45 8.70 -2.28
CA PHE A 14 -0.32 7.86 -1.87
C PHE A 14 -0.30 7.61 -0.36
N GLY A 15 0.43 6.58 0.04
CA GLY A 15 0.59 6.22 1.44
C GLY A 15 1.73 5.24 1.67
N PHE A 16 1.71 4.62 2.84
CA PHE A 16 2.68 3.62 3.27
C PHE A 16 2.01 2.44 3.96
N ILE A 17 2.45 1.25 3.58
CA ILE A 17 2.09 -0.01 4.23
C ILE A 17 3.26 -0.44 5.11
N ILE A 18 2.96 -0.94 6.30
CA ILE A 18 3.92 -1.66 7.13
C ILE A 18 3.69 -3.15 6.86
N ALA A 19 4.66 -3.77 6.20
CA ALA A 19 4.66 -5.20 5.96
C ALA A 19 4.87 -5.97 7.27
N GLU A 20 4.47 -7.24 7.30
CA GLU A 20 4.66 -8.12 8.47
C GLU A 20 6.14 -8.29 8.87
N ASP A 21 7.08 -8.09 7.93
CA ASP A 21 8.52 -8.10 8.19
C ASP A 21 9.05 -6.78 8.80
N GLY A 22 8.15 -5.82 9.09
CA GLY A 22 8.45 -4.52 9.65
C GLY A 22 8.92 -3.47 8.63
N LYS A 23 9.02 -3.83 7.34
CA LYS A 23 9.45 -2.87 6.31
C LYS A 23 8.32 -1.93 5.92
N GLN A 24 8.69 -0.68 5.67
CA GLN A 24 7.79 0.32 5.12
C GLN A 24 7.81 0.25 3.60
N VAL A 25 6.65 0.02 3.00
CA VAL A 25 6.47 -0.11 1.56
C VAL A 25 5.60 1.03 1.06
N PHE A 26 6.04 1.69 0.00
CA PHE A 26 5.29 2.79 -0.60
C PHE A 26 4.07 2.27 -1.37
N VAL A 27 2.90 2.89 -1.22
CA VAL A 27 1.70 2.57 -1.99
C VAL A 27 1.16 3.80 -2.70
N HIS A 28 0.74 3.62 -3.95
CA HIS A 28 0.07 4.64 -4.74
C HIS A 28 -1.33 4.16 -5.15
N LYS A 29 -2.29 5.08 -5.30
CA LYS A 29 -3.66 4.75 -5.67
C LYS A 29 -3.78 3.97 -6.99
N SER A 30 -2.79 4.08 -7.89
CA SER A 30 -2.75 3.30 -9.13
C SER A 30 -2.54 1.80 -8.92
N ALA A 31 -2.09 1.39 -7.73
CA ALA A 31 -1.93 -0.01 -7.37
C ALA A 31 -3.22 -0.62 -6.80
N LEU A 32 -4.26 0.20 -6.59
CA LEU A 32 -5.55 -0.21 -6.05
C LEU A 32 -6.52 -0.56 -7.18
N GLY A 33 -7.45 -1.47 -6.89
CA GLY A 33 -8.59 -1.72 -7.77
C GLY A 33 -9.51 -0.51 -7.90
N GLU A 34 -10.29 -0.47 -8.98
CA GLU A 34 -11.26 0.61 -9.20
C GLU A 34 -12.28 0.67 -8.06
N GLY A 35 -12.48 1.86 -7.48
CA GLY A 35 -13.37 2.06 -6.33
C GLY A 35 -12.82 1.60 -4.97
N VAL A 36 -11.59 1.08 -4.90
CA VAL A 36 -10.96 0.70 -3.63
C VAL A 36 -10.29 1.92 -2.99
N THR A 37 -10.68 2.22 -1.74
CA THR A 37 -10.01 3.22 -0.90
C THR A 37 -9.31 2.55 0.28
N LEU A 38 -8.24 3.20 0.76
CA LEU A 38 -7.44 2.72 1.87
C LEU A 38 -7.50 3.73 3.02
N HIS A 39 -7.67 3.22 4.23
CA HIS A 39 -7.66 4.00 5.45
C HIS A 39 -6.53 3.52 6.37
N GLU A 40 -6.13 4.38 7.30
CA GLU A 40 -5.19 4.00 8.34
C GLU A 40 -5.69 2.79 9.13
N ASN A 41 -4.79 1.86 9.46
CA ASN A 41 -5.05 0.58 10.12
C ASN A 41 -5.78 -0.47 9.26
N ASP A 42 -6.08 -0.20 7.98
CA ASP A 42 -6.61 -1.24 7.09
C ASP A 42 -5.58 -2.36 6.87
N SER A 43 -6.05 -3.60 6.95
CA SER A 43 -5.27 -4.79 6.57
C SER A 43 -5.33 -4.99 5.07
N VAL A 44 -4.17 -5.17 4.45
CA VAL A 44 -4.04 -5.28 2.99
C VAL A 44 -3.12 -6.42 2.60
N THR A 45 -3.42 -7.00 1.45
CA THR A 45 -2.53 -7.89 0.71
C THR A 45 -1.97 -7.16 -0.51
N PHE A 46 -0.69 -7.32 -0.77
CA PHE A 46 0.00 -6.61 -1.85
C PHE A 46 1.26 -7.36 -2.27
N ASP A 47 1.72 -7.12 -3.48
CA ASP A 47 3.02 -7.56 -3.96
C ASP A 47 4.03 -6.41 -3.87
N VAL A 48 5.31 -6.72 -3.72
CA VAL A 48 6.37 -5.71 -3.70
C VAL A 48 7.20 -5.80 -4.95
N GLU A 49 7.35 -4.66 -5.61
CA GLU A 49 8.24 -4.48 -6.76
C GLU A 49 9.29 -3.41 -6.47
N GLN A 50 10.46 -3.56 -7.10
CA GLN A 50 11.49 -2.53 -7.09
C GLN A 50 11.08 -1.43 -8.09
N GLY A 51 10.77 -0.23 -7.59
CA GLY A 51 10.55 0.96 -8.41
C GLY A 51 11.75 1.90 -8.41
N ASP A 52 11.69 2.96 -9.21
CA ASP A 52 12.76 3.96 -9.34
C ASP A 52 13.08 4.70 -8.02
N LYS A 53 12.13 4.69 -7.07
CA LYS A 53 12.25 5.35 -5.76
C LYS A 53 12.33 4.34 -4.61
N GLY A 54 12.58 3.07 -4.89
CA GLY A 54 12.62 1.99 -3.92
C GLY A 54 11.41 1.05 -3.98
N PRO A 55 11.23 0.18 -2.98
CA PRO A 55 10.17 -0.82 -2.97
C PRO A 55 8.77 -0.18 -2.93
N LYS A 56 7.95 -0.54 -3.91
CA LYS A 56 6.55 -0.11 -4.03
C LYS A 56 5.61 -1.31 -3.93
N ALA A 57 4.41 -1.08 -3.42
CA ALA A 57 3.33 -2.04 -3.39
C ALA A 57 2.54 -2.00 -4.69
N VAL A 58 2.26 -3.17 -5.26
CA VAL A 58 1.40 -3.37 -6.44
C VAL A 58 0.34 -4.43 -6.15
N ASN A 59 -0.70 -4.50 -6.99
CA ASN A 59 -1.84 -5.41 -6.80
C ASN A 59 -2.44 -5.34 -5.39
N VAL A 60 -2.58 -4.13 -4.85
CA VAL A 60 -3.01 -3.93 -3.47
C VAL A 60 -4.50 -4.22 -3.35
N LYS A 61 -4.84 -5.12 -2.44
CA LYS A 61 -6.21 -5.54 -2.12
C LYS A 61 -6.45 -5.40 -0.63
N LYS A 62 -7.60 -4.85 -0.27
CA LYS A 62 -8.07 -4.82 1.12
C LYS A 62 -8.55 -6.23 1.52
N GLU A 63 -8.17 -6.68 2.72
CA GLU A 63 -8.67 -7.93 3.31
C GLU A 63 -10.06 -7.72 3.92
#